data_AF-A0A2E8WQG7-F1
#
_entry.id   AF-A0A2E8WQG7-F1
#
_cell.length_a   1.000
_cell.length_b   1.000
_cell.length_c   1.000
_cell.angle_alpha   90.00
_cell.angle_beta   90.00
_cell.angle_gamma   90.00
#
_symmetry.space_group_name_H-M   'P 1'
#
loop_
_entity.id
_entity.type
_entity.pdbx_description
1 polymer ?
#
loop_
_entity_poly.entity_id
_entity_poly.type
_entity_poly.pdbx_seq_one_letter_code
_entity_poly.pdbx_strand_id
1 'polypeptide(L)'
;EETSLLESLEGKRGLIRAKPPLPAKEGLMGQPTLVHNVLTLCSVPWIVRQGGASYASFGEGASTGTMPFQLSGNVRHGGIVEIPFGLPLRELIERYGGGTLTGRPIGAIQVGGPLGAYLLPEAFDTPLTYEAMQAIGAGIGHGGIVVFDDQVDLVERARAAFEFCAIESCGKCTPCRLGATRGEELLKAIQRDGVSEDRIRLLDDLCDVMERASLCQLGGMTPIPVRSALRPAIAAFESDNEVQGG
;
A
#
# COMPACT_ATOMS: atom_id res chain seq x y z
N GLU A 1 -6.66 -9.53 6.87
CA GLU A 1 -5.82 -10.71 6.54
C GLU A 1 -6.73 -11.94 6.59
N GLU A 2 -6.58 -12.89 5.66
CA GLU A 2 -7.59 -13.96 5.47
C GLU A 2 -7.64 -14.94 6.64
N THR A 3 -6.50 -15.30 7.25
CA THR A 3 -6.45 -16.30 8.33
C THR A 3 -6.84 -15.72 9.69
N SER A 4 -6.51 -14.45 9.95
CA SER A 4 -6.89 -13.74 11.16
C SER A 4 -8.39 -13.47 11.20
N LEU A 5 -9.02 -13.25 10.03
CA LEU A 5 -10.47 -13.17 9.89
C LEU A 5 -11.13 -14.48 10.37
N LEU A 6 -10.60 -15.63 9.95
CA LEU A 6 -11.13 -16.94 10.34
C LEU A 6 -10.99 -17.17 11.85
N GLU A 7 -9.84 -16.87 12.43
CA GLU A 7 -9.66 -16.95 13.89
C GLU A 7 -10.67 -16.06 14.65
N SER A 8 -10.89 -14.84 14.15
CA SER A 8 -11.88 -13.92 14.75
C SER A 8 -13.30 -14.45 14.64
N LEU A 9 -13.69 -15.02 13.50
CA LEU A 9 -15.01 -15.64 13.29
C LEU A 9 -15.22 -16.88 14.16
N GLU A 10 -14.14 -17.56 14.54
CA GLU A 10 -14.16 -18.67 15.49
C GLU A 10 -14.18 -18.22 16.97
N GLY A 11 -14.30 -16.92 17.23
CA GLY A 11 -14.34 -16.37 18.58
C GLY A 11 -12.98 -16.30 19.29
N LYS A 12 -11.88 -16.48 18.55
CA LYS A 12 -10.51 -16.37 19.06
C LYS A 12 -9.95 -14.96 18.83
N ARG A 13 -8.78 -14.69 19.39
CA ARG A 13 -8.01 -13.48 19.02
C ARG A 13 -7.67 -13.53 17.53
N GLY A 14 -7.76 -12.40 16.83
CA GLY A 14 -7.43 -12.26 15.41
C GLY A 14 -5.94 -12.38 15.11
N LEU A 15 -5.32 -13.49 15.50
CA LEU A 15 -3.95 -13.84 15.18
C LEU A 15 -3.93 -14.53 13.81
N ILE A 16 -2.88 -14.25 13.04
CA ILE A 16 -2.65 -14.96 11.79
C ILE A 16 -2.29 -16.43 12.03
N ARG A 17 -2.77 -17.34 11.16
CA ARG A 17 -2.36 -18.76 11.15
C ARG A 17 -1.09 -18.93 10.33
N ALA A 18 -0.24 -19.88 10.70
CA ALA A 18 0.88 -20.25 9.84
C ALA A 18 0.35 -20.95 8.59
N LYS A 19 0.92 -20.65 7.43
CA LYS A 19 0.67 -21.38 6.17
C LYS A 19 1.86 -22.31 5.94
N PRO A 20 1.66 -23.61 5.63
CA PRO A 20 0.40 -24.36 5.41
C PRO A 20 -0.33 -24.81 6.70
N PRO A 21 -1.63 -25.21 6.62
CA PRO A 21 -2.47 -25.37 5.40
C PRO A 21 -3.09 -24.06 4.90
N LEU A 22 -3.50 -24.04 3.62
CA LEU A 22 -4.24 -22.92 3.02
C LEU A 22 -5.72 -22.96 3.44
N PRO A 23 -6.38 -21.80 3.65
CA PRO A 23 -7.81 -21.75 4.00
C PRO A 23 -8.74 -22.51 3.06
N ALA A 24 -8.41 -22.54 1.76
CA ALA A 24 -9.17 -23.27 0.75
C ALA A 24 -9.20 -24.79 0.99
N LYS A 25 -8.27 -25.34 1.79
CA LYS A 25 -8.28 -26.73 2.24
C LYS A 25 -8.83 -26.84 3.66
N GLU A 26 -8.32 -26.03 4.58
CA GLU A 26 -8.69 -26.03 5.99
C GLU A 26 -8.79 -24.59 6.50
N GLY A 27 -10.01 -24.06 6.51
CA GLY A 27 -10.33 -22.67 6.83
C GLY A 27 -11.21 -22.53 8.08
N LEU A 28 -12.42 -22.00 7.92
CA LEU A 28 -13.36 -21.73 9.00
C LEU A 28 -13.81 -23.04 9.66
N MET A 29 -13.61 -23.17 10.98
CA MET A 29 -13.96 -24.37 11.75
C MET A 29 -13.34 -25.65 11.15
N GLY A 30 -12.14 -25.53 10.56
CA GLY A 30 -11.43 -26.62 9.91
C GLY A 30 -12.03 -27.08 8.57
N GLN A 31 -13.02 -26.38 8.01
CA GLN A 31 -13.65 -26.73 6.73
C GLN A 31 -13.01 -25.97 5.55
N PRO A 32 -12.96 -26.55 4.34
CA PRO A 32 -12.55 -25.83 3.13
C PRO A 32 -13.30 -24.51 2.97
N THR A 33 -12.57 -23.39 2.94
CA THR A 33 -13.19 -22.05 2.92
C THR A 33 -12.49 -21.15 1.91
N LEU A 34 -13.27 -20.58 0.99
CA LEU A 34 -12.82 -19.51 0.10
C LEU A 34 -13.05 -18.16 0.77
N VAL A 35 -11.99 -17.37 0.89
CA VAL A 35 -12.05 -16.00 1.43
C VAL A 35 -11.81 -15.03 0.28
N HIS A 36 -12.84 -14.28 -0.09
CA HIS A 36 -12.76 -13.27 -1.14
C HIS A 36 -13.17 -11.90 -0.60
N ASN A 37 -12.60 -10.84 -1.18
CA ASN A 37 -13.04 -9.48 -0.89
C ASN A 37 -14.48 -9.27 -1.38
N VAL A 38 -15.20 -8.34 -0.72
CA VAL A 38 -16.58 -7.96 -1.07
C VAL A 38 -16.69 -7.57 -2.54
N LEU A 39 -15.76 -6.75 -3.07
CA LEU A 39 -15.80 -6.31 -4.47
C LEU A 39 -15.74 -7.49 -5.45
N THR A 40 -14.87 -8.46 -5.18
CA THR A 40 -14.78 -9.69 -5.98
C THR A 40 -16.11 -10.45 -5.99
N LEU A 41 -16.73 -10.64 -4.82
CA LEU A 41 -18.00 -11.35 -4.71
C LEU A 41 -19.15 -10.57 -5.37
N CYS A 42 -19.14 -9.23 -5.28
CA CYS A 42 -20.13 -8.36 -5.90
C CYS A 42 -20.04 -8.35 -7.45
N SER A 43 -18.87 -8.60 -8.04
CA SER A 43 -18.72 -8.74 -9.49
C SER A 43 -19.29 -10.05 -10.04
N VAL A 44 -19.33 -11.13 -9.23
CA VAL A 44 -19.75 -12.48 -9.69
C VAL A 44 -21.17 -12.50 -10.30
N PRO A 45 -22.22 -11.93 -9.68
CA PRO A 45 -23.56 -11.92 -10.27
C PRO A 45 -23.62 -11.28 -11.66
N TRP A 46 -22.84 -10.20 -11.88
CA TRP A 46 -22.78 -9.55 -13.19
C TRP A 46 -22.07 -10.44 -14.21
N ILE A 47 -20.92 -11.01 -13.83
CA ILE A 47 -20.13 -11.92 -14.68
C ILE A 47 -20.96 -13.14 -15.11
N VAL A 48 -21.71 -13.75 -14.19
CA VAL A 48 -22.56 -14.92 -14.49
C VAL A 48 -23.70 -14.55 -15.44
N ARG A 49 -24.27 -13.34 -15.32
CA ARG A 49 -25.39 -12.89 -16.16
C ARG A 49 -24.96 -12.44 -17.56
N GLN A 50 -23.83 -11.74 -17.66
CA GLN A 50 -23.37 -11.12 -18.91
C GLN A 50 -22.27 -11.91 -19.62
N GLY A 51 -21.70 -12.91 -18.95
CA GLY A 51 -20.63 -13.76 -19.46
C GLY A 51 -19.24 -13.21 -19.14
N GLY A 52 -18.30 -14.12 -18.84
CA GLY A 52 -16.92 -13.76 -18.50
C GLY A 52 -16.19 -12.99 -19.60
N ALA A 53 -16.45 -13.29 -20.88
CA ALA A 53 -15.87 -12.56 -22.01
C ALA A 53 -16.33 -11.09 -22.06
N SER A 54 -17.57 -10.80 -21.65
CA SER A 54 -18.09 -9.43 -21.57
C SER A 54 -17.39 -8.65 -20.46
N TYR A 55 -17.21 -9.26 -19.28
CA TYR A 55 -16.45 -8.63 -18.19
C TYR A 55 -14.99 -8.41 -18.58
N ALA A 56 -14.38 -9.40 -19.23
CA ALA A 56 -12.99 -9.35 -19.66
C ALA A 56 -12.73 -8.37 -20.82
N SER A 57 -13.79 -7.86 -21.47
CA SER A 57 -13.67 -6.83 -22.50
C SER A 57 -13.38 -5.44 -21.93
N PHE A 58 -13.60 -5.25 -20.62
CA PHE A 58 -13.14 -4.08 -19.88
C PHE A 58 -11.72 -4.29 -19.39
N GLY A 59 -10.98 -3.20 -19.24
CA GLY A 59 -9.60 -3.20 -18.79
C GLY A 59 -8.63 -3.46 -19.92
N GLU A 60 -7.38 -3.77 -19.58
CA GLU A 60 -6.33 -4.03 -20.55
C GLU A 60 -5.36 -5.10 -20.05
N GLY A 61 -4.77 -5.86 -20.97
CA GLY A 61 -3.84 -6.94 -20.65
C GLY A 61 -4.48 -8.01 -19.74
N ALA A 62 -3.79 -8.34 -18.64
CA ALA A 62 -4.28 -9.28 -17.64
C ALA A 62 -5.16 -8.61 -16.56
N SER A 63 -5.14 -7.28 -16.47
CA SER A 63 -5.98 -6.47 -15.59
C SER A 63 -7.35 -6.24 -16.24
N THR A 64 -8.19 -7.28 -16.25
CA THR A 64 -9.51 -7.24 -16.89
C THR A 64 -10.63 -6.88 -15.92
N GLY A 65 -11.71 -6.28 -16.42
CA GLY A 65 -12.86 -5.84 -15.64
C GLY A 65 -12.80 -4.37 -15.23
N THR A 66 -13.62 -4.01 -14.25
CA THR A 66 -13.69 -2.68 -13.64
C THR A 66 -13.18 -2.70 -12.21
N MET A 67 -12.75 -1.53 -11.74
CA MET A 67 -12.34 -1.31 -10.36
C MET A 67 -13.03 -0.05 -9.82
N PRO A 68 -13.75 -0.13 -8.69
CA PRO A 68 -14.33 1.03 -8.03
C PRO A 68 -13.24 1.77 -7.24
N PHE A 69 -12.43 2.59 -7.90
CA PHE A 69 -11.37 3.37 -7.23
C PHE A 69 -11.98 4.36 -6.22
N GLN A 70 -11.31 4.56 -5.09
CA GLN A 70 -11.79 5.45 -4.04
C GLN A 70 -10.84 6.63 -3.88
N LEU A 71 -11.30 7.82 -4.26
CA LEU A 71 -10.56 9.07 -4.17
C LEU A 71 -10.75 9.70 -2.78
N SER A 72 -9.65 9.90 -2.06
CA SER A 72 -9.62 10.42 -0.69
C SER A 72 -8.40 11.30 -0.41
N GLY A 73 -8.29 11.83 0.80
CA GLY A 73 -7.21 12.74 1.20
C GLY A 73 -7.46 14.17 0.72
N ASN A 74 -6.42 14.85 0.24
CA ASN A 74 -6.47 16.21 -0.28
C ASN A 74 -6.92 16.22 -1.75
N VAL A 75 -8.19 15.91 -1.98
CA VAL A 75 -8.82 15.90 -3.32
C VAL A 75 -10.11 16.72 -3.29
N ARG A 76 -10.38 17.49 -4.34
CA ARG A 76 -11.52 18.42 -4.39
C ARG A 76 -12.87 17.67 -4.42
N HIS A 77 -12.94 16.60 -5.21
CA HIS A 77 -14.11 15.76 -5.37
C HIS A 77 -13.76 14.32 -4.97
N GLY A 78 -13.75 14.07 -3.66
CA GLY A 78 -13.60 12.72 -3.11
C GLY A 78 -14.85 11.86 -3.35
N GLY A 79 -14.66 10.55 -3.45
CA GLY A 79 -15.76 9.62 -3.72
C GLY A 79 -15.31 8.31 -4.34
N ILE A 80 -16.26 7.60 -4.95
CA ILE A 80 -16.03 6.34 -5.65
C ILE A 80 -16.17 6.58 -7.16
N VAL A 81 -15.18 6.13 -7.92
CA VAL A 81 -15.13 6.21 -9.38
C VAL A 81 -14.87 4.80 -9.91
N GLU A 82 -15.92 4.14 -10.40
CA GLU A 82 -15.78 2.82 -11.02
C GLU A 82 -15.49 2.95 -12.51
N ILE A 83 -14.33 2.46 -12.91
CA ILE A 83 -13.82 2.53 -14.28
C ILE A 83 -13.12 1.22 -14.64
N PRO A 84 -12.98 0.92 -15.95
CA PRO A 84 -12.06 -0.13 -16.41
C PRO A 84 -10.62 0.12 -15.94
N PHE A 85 -9.86 -0.94 -15.74
CA PHE A 85 -8.41 -0.83 -15.52
C PHE A 85 -7.71 -0.16 -16.73
N GLY A 86 -6.54 0.44 -16.51
CA GLY A 86 -5.73 1.07 -17.57
C GLY A 86 -5.77 2.60 -17.62
N LEU A 87 -6.72 3.25 -16.94
CA LEU A 87 -6.72 4.72 -16.84
C LEU A 87 -5.46 5.20 -16.10
N PRO A 88 -4.72 6.21 -16.61
CA PRO A 88 -3.59 6.78 -15.88
C PRO A 88 -4.03 7.37 -14.54
N LEU A 89 -3.18 7.21 -13.51
CA LEU A 89 -3.46 7.70 -12.16
C LEU A 89 -3.73 9.22 -12.13
N ARG A 90 -2.96 10.00 -12.90
CA ARG A 90 -3.15 11.45 -13.07
C ARG A 90 -4.54 11.76 -13.60
N GLU A 91 -4.95 11.08 -14.67
CA GLU A 91 -6.25 11.33 -15.28
C GLU A 91 -7.38 11.04 -14.30
N LEU A 92 -7.28 9.96 -13.51
CA LEU A 92 -8.29 9.66 -12.49
C LEU A 92 -8.49 10.83 -11.51
N ILE A 93 -7.40 11.44 -11.04
CA ILE A 93 -7.46 12.52 -10.03
C ILE A 93 -7.84 13.85 -10.67
N GLU A 94 -7.30 14.20 -11.83
CA GLU A 94 -7.58 15.47 -12.47
C GLU A 94 -8.99 15.51 -13.05
N ARG A 95 -9.41 14.45 -13.75
CA ARG A 95 -10.70 14.37 -14.44
C ARG A 95 -11.86 14.16 -13.48
N TYR A 96 -11.73 13.23 -12.53
CA TYR A 96 -12.83 12.87 -11.63
C TYR A 96 -12.68 13.51 -10.25
N GLY A 97 -11.44 13.63 -9.74
CA GLY A 97 -11.15 14.26 -8.45
C GLY A 97 -11.10 15.79 -8.49
N GLY A 98 -10.96 16.41 -9.67
CA GLY A 98 -10.85 17.87 -9.83
C GLY A 98 -9.56 18.45 -9.23
N GLY A 99 -8.49 17.66 -9.15
CA GLY A 99 -7.22 18.03 -8.52
C GLY A 99 -7.31 18.11 -6.99
N THR A 100 -6.36 18.82 -6.38
CA THR A 100 -6.30 18.96 -4.92
C THR A 100 -7.40 19.89 -4.39
N LEU A 101 -7.83 19.63 -3.15
CA LEU A 101 -8.77 20.51 -2.44
C LEU A 101 -8.13 21.88 -2.18
N THR A 102 -6.83 21.90 -1.85
CA THR A 102 -6.06 23.12 -1.56
C THR A 102 -5.77 23.97 -2.80
N GLY A 103 -5.92 23.43 -4.02
CA GLY A 103 -5.54 24.09 -5.27
C GLY A 103 -4.03 24.11 -5.52
N ARG A 104 -3.24 23.49 -4.65
CA ARG A 104 -1.79 23.32 -4.80
C ARG A 104 -1.47 22.13 -5.70
N PRO A 105 -0.25 22.05 -6.28
CA PRO A 105 0.17 20.86 -7.04
C PRO A 105 0.09 19.59 -6.19
N ILE A 106 -0.17 18.45 -6.84
CA ILE A 106 -0.11 17.14 -6.20
C ILE A 106 1.37 16.81 -5.93
N GLY A 107 1.71 16.56 -4.66
CA GLY A 107 3.08 16.25 -4.24
C GLY A 107 3.35 14.75 -4.17
N ALA A 108 2.37 13.99 -3.66
CA ALA A 108 2.46 12.53 -3.59
C ALA A 108 1.07 11.89 -3.61
N ILE A 109 1.01 10.62 -4.01
CA ILE A 109 -0.21 9.82 -3.98
C ILE A 109 0.09 8.48 -3.34
N GLN A 110 -0.64 8.10 -2.29
CA GLN A 110 -0.59 6.73 -1.78
C GLN A 110 -1.65 5.88 -2.47
N VAL A 111 -1.24 4.79 -3.11
CA VAL A 111 -2.16 3.87 -3.80
C VAL A 111 -2.15 2.49 -3.13
N GLY A 112 -3.33 1.90 -2.93
CA GLY A 112 -3.48 0.55 -2.41
C GLY A 112 -3.69 0.44 -0.90
N GLY A 113 -3.85 1.59 -0.22
CA GLY A 113 -4.07 1.67 1.22
C GLY A 113 -2.78 1.93 2.01
N PRO A 114 -2.81 1.78 3.34
CA PRO A 114 -1.71 2.21 4.23
C PRO A 114 -0.39 1.45 4.01
N LEU A 115 -0.44 0.26 3.40
CA LEU A 115 0.72 -0.57 3.07
C LEU A 115 1.19 -0.37 1.61
N GLY A 116 0.57 0.56 0.90
CA GLY A 116 0.90 0.92 -0.47
C GLY A 116 2.01 1.95 -0.54
N ALA A 117 2.69 1.99 -1.68
CA ALA A 117 3.76 2.96 -1.95
C ALA A 117 3.21 4.39 -2.09
N TYR A 118 4.04 5.35 -1.70
CA TYR A 118 3.87 6.75 -2.10
C TYR A 118 4.47 6.94 -3.50
N LEU A 119 3.62 7.35 -4.43
CA LEU A 119 4.01 7.70 -5.78
C LEU A 119 4.30 9.20 -5.84
N LEU A 120 5.35 9.55 -6.59
CA LEU A 120 5.78 10.92 -6.86
C LEU A 120 5.36 11.34 -8.28
N PRO A 121 5.44 12.64 -8.63
CA PRO A 121 4.88 13.15 -9.89
C PRO A 121 5.32 12.43 -11.17
N GLU A 122 6.52 11.84 -11.17
CA GLU A 122 7.07 11.10 -12.31
C GLU A 122 6.32 9.79 -12.57
N ALA A 123 5.63 9.24 -11.56
CA ALA A 123 4.87 8.00 -11.65
C ALA A 123 3.36 8.21 -11.89
N PHE A 124 2.86 9.45 -11.93
CA PHE A 124 1.41 9.71 -12.02
C PHE A 124 0.80 9.32 -13.37
N ASP A 125 1.61 9.19 -14.42
CA ASP A 125 1.13 8.75 -15.73
C ASP A 125 1.14 7.21 -15.87
N THR A 126 1.43 6.49 -14.78
CA THR A 126 1.34 5.02 -14.74
C THR A 126 -0.13 4.58 -14.91
N PRO A 127 -0.41 3.68 -15.87
CA PRO A 127 -1.73 3.07 -16.00
C PRO A 127 -2.12 2.32 -14.73
N LEU A 128 -3.38 2.48 -14.29
CA LEU A 128 -3.92 1.71 -13.17
C LEU A 128 -4.23 0.27 -13.62
N THR A 129 -3.19 -0.53 -13.81
CA THR A 129 -3.21 -1.99 -13.99
C THR A 129 -2.32 -2.64 -12.93
N TYR A 130 -2.61 -3.89 -12.56
CA TYR A 130 -1.82 -4.61 -11.57
C TYR A 130 -0.36 -4.72 -12.01
N GLU A 131 -0.13 -5.00 -13.29
CA GLU A 131 1.20 -5.20 -13.86
C GLU A 131 2.01 -3.89 -13.91
N ALA A 132 1.41 -2.79 -14.40
CA ALA A 132 2.11 -1.51 -14.50
C ALA A 132 2.44 -0.94 -13.11
N MET A 133 1.52 -1.04 -12.16
CA MET A 133 1.77 -0.59 -10.79
C MET A 133 2.82 -1.47 -10.09
N GLN A 134 2.80 -2.78 -10.31
CA GLN A 134 3.82 -3.68 -9.77
C GLN A 134 5.21 -3.39 -10.35
N ALA A 135 5.31 -3.04 -11.63
CA ALA A 135 6.57 -2.72 -12.29
C ALA A 135 7.31 -1.52 -11.65
N ILE A 136 6.58 -0.61 -11.00
CA ILE A 136 7.15 0.54 -10.27
C ILE A 136 7.24 0.29 -8.75
N GLY A 137 7.04 -0.95 -8.29
CA GLY A 137 7.09 -1.31 -6.88
C GLY A 137 5.88 -0.84 -6.06
N ALA A 138 4.76 -0.54 -6.73
CA ALA A 138 3.49 -0.18 -6.12
C ALA A 138 2.44 -1.29 -6.30
N GLY A 139 1.27 -1.11 -5.70
CA GLY A 139 0.16 -2.04 -5.86
C GLY A 139 -1.17 -1.31 -5.83
N ILE A 140 -2.11 -1.75 -6.68
CA ILE A 140 -3.48 -1.19 -6.69
C ILE A 140 -4.21 -1.48 -5.38
N GLY A 141 -3.92 -2.61 -4.75
CA GLY A 141 -4.61 -3.07 -3.55
C GLY A 141 -6.13 -3.11 -3.76
N HIS A 142 -6.86 -2.41 -2.89
CA HIS A 142 -8.31 -2.30 -2.94
C HIS A 142 -8.82 -1.09 -3.75
N GLY A 143 -7.95 -0.41 -4.51
CA GLY A 143 -8.31 0.75 -5.33
C GLY A 143 -8.38 2.07 -4.55
N GLY A 144 -7.95 2.07 -3.29
CA GLY A 144 -7.88 3.28 -2.48
C GLY A 144 -6.73 4.19 -2.93
N ILE A 145 -7.05 5.47 -3.13
CA ILE A 145 -6.14 6.51 -3.58
C ILE A 145 -6.22 7.67 -2.58
N VAL A 146 -5.10 7.97 -1.93
CA VAL A 146 -4.97 9.09 -0.98
C VAL A 146 -4.08 10.14 -1.61
N VAL A 147 -4.66 11.30 -1.93
CA VAL A 147 -3.95 12.41 -2.57
C VAL A 147 -3.34 13.32 -1.51
N PHE A 148 -2.09 13.74 -1.72
CA PHE A 148 -1.39 14.73 -0.93
C PHE A 148 -0.91 15.87 -1.85
N ASP A 149 -0.93 17.10 -1.36
CA ASP A 149 -0.32 18.22 -2.08
C ASP A 149 1.20 18.29 -1.82
N ASP A 150 1.85 19.26 -2.46
CA ASP A 150 3.29 19.53 -2.37
C ASP A 150 3.79 19.96 -0.98
N GLN A 151 2.92 20.08 0.03
CA GLN A 151 3.34 20.34 1.43
C GLN A 151 3.46 19.09 2.29
N VAL A 152 3.27 17.90 1.71
CA VAL A 152 3.36 16.64 2.45
C VAL A 152 4.74 16.40 3.04
N ASP A 153 4.80 16.12 4.33
CA ASP A 153 6.00 15.60 4.99
C ASP A 153 6.05 14.07 4.82
N LEU A 154 6.83 13.63 3.84
CA LEU A 154 7.01 12.22 3.53
C LEU A 154 7.76 11.44 4.63
N VAL A 155 8.64 12.09 5.39
CA VAL A 155 9.32 11.44 6.53
C VAL A 155 8.30 11.13 7.62
N GLU A 156 7.40 12.09 7.89
CA GLU A 156 6.29 11.88 8.82
C GLU A 156 5.31 10.81 8.31
N ARG A 157 5.07 10.74 7.00
CA ARG A 157 4.25 9.66 6.41
C ARG A 157 4.89 8.28 6.57
N ALA A 158 6.22 8.18 6.43
CA ALA A 158 6.95 6.96 6.72
C ALA A 158 6.86 6.58 8.21
N ARG A 159 6.98 7.56 9.12
CA ARG A 159 6.81 7.35 10.57
C ARG A 159 5.42 6.81 10.90
N ALA A 160 4.38 7.41 10.31
CA ALA A 160 3.01 6.97 10.48
C ALA A 160 2.78 5.52 9.99
N ALA A 161 3.51 5.06 8.96
CA ALA A 161 3.42 3.68 8.51
C ALA A 161 3.94 2.68 9.56
N PHE A 162 5.07 2.99 10.20
CA PHE A 162 5.57 2.19 11.32
C PHE A 162 4.65 2.25 12.54
N GLU A 163 4.14 3.43 12.89
CA GLU A 163 3.17 3.60 13.98
C GLU A 163 1.89 2.76 13.74
N PHE A 164 1.34 2.82 12.53
CA PHE A 164 0.21 2.00 12.11
C PHE A 164 0.50 0.50 12.26
N CYS A 165 1.66 0.04 11.78
CA CYS A 165 2.07 -1.35 11.95
C CYS A 165 2.22 -1.76 13.42
N ALA A 166 2.75 -0.87 14.27
CA ALA A 166 2.93 -1.15 15.69
C ALA A 166 1.59 -1.28 16.42
N ILE A 167 0.62 -0.41 16.10
CA ILE A 167 -0.74 -0.41 16.67
C ILE A 167 -1.52 -1.65 16.18
N GLU A 168 -1.51 -1.92 14.88
CA GLU A 168 -2.33 -2.96 14.26
C GLU A 168 -1.69 -4.36 14.30
N SER A 169 -0.48 -4.48 14.85
CA SER A 169 0.20 -5.76 14.95
C SER A 169 -0.60 -6.74 15.80
N CYS A 170 -0.93 -7.90 15.22
CA CYS A 170 -1.50 -9.01 16.01
C CYS A 170 -0.50 -9.55 17.06
N GLY A 171 0.78 -9.15 16.96
CA GLY A 171 1.84 -9.43 17.93
C GLY A 171 2.59 -10.75 17.72
N LYS A 172 2.23 -11.54 16.70
CA LYS A 172 2.81 -12.87 16.49
C LYS A 172 4.25 -12.88 15.98
N CYS A 173 4.64 -11.89 15.16
CA CYS A 173 5.98 -11.82 14.58
C CYS A 173 6.79 -10.72 15.27
N THR A 174 8.00 -11.03 15.73
CA THR A 174 8.89 -10.04 16.36
C THR A 174 9.22 -8.86 15.44
N PRO A 175 9.55 -9.05 14.14
CA PRO A 175 9.81 -7.92 13.24
C PRO A 175 8.61 -6.97 13.12
N CYS A 176 7.40 -7.51 12.96
CA CYS A 176 6.19 -6.69 12.89
C CYS A 176 5.88 -5.97 14.22
N ARG A 177 5.99 -6.68 15.36
CA ARG A 177 5.57 -6.14 16.66
C ARG A 177 6.57 -5.15 17.26
N LEU A 178 7.85 -5.47 17.22
CA LEU A 178 8.91 -4.66 17.82
C LEU A 178 9.72 -3.91 16.78
N GLY A 179 9.92 -4.47 15.59
CA GLY A 179 10.61 -3.77 14.52
C GLY A 179 9.87 -2.49 14.11
N ALA A 180 8.54 -2.52 14.05
CA ALA A 180 7.74 -1.33 13.77
C ALA A 180 7.97 -0.21 14.80
N THR A 181 8.01 -0.51 16.11
CA THR A 181 8.30 0.52 17.13
C THR A 181 9.72 1.06 17.00
N ARG A 182 10.71 0.21 16.66
CA ARG A 182 12.09 0.65 16.41
C ARG A 182 12.21 1.51 15.15
N GLY A 183 11.45 1.19 14.11
CA GLY A 183 11.35 1.99 12.90
C GLY A 183 10.78 3.37 13.19
N GLU A 184 9.73 3.45 14.00
CA GLU A 184 9.17 4.73 14.44
C GLU A 184 10.19 5.59 15.22
N GLU A 185 10.92 4.99 16.16
CA GLU A 185 12.02 5.64 16.90
C GLU A 185 13.11 6.17 15.96
N LEU A 186 13.50 5.37 14.96
CA LEU A 186 14.49 5.74 13.95
C LEU A 186 14.02 6.92 13.09
N LEU A 187 12.76 6.93 12.66
CA LEU A 187 12.24 8.03 11.85
C LEU A 187 12.09 9.34 12.64
N LYS A 188 11.77 9.27 13.95
CA LYS A 188 11.86 10.44 14.84
C LYS A 188 13.28 10.98 14.94
N ALA A 189 14.28 10.09 14.98
CA ALA A 189 15.68 10.50 14.97
C ALA A 189 16.07 11.15 13.63
N ILE A 190 15.60 10.63 12.49
CA ILE A 190 15.82 11.24 11.17
C ILE A 190 15.16 12.63 11.08
N GLN A 191 13.94 12.79 11.59
CA GLN A 191 13.26 14.11 11.61
C GLN A 191 14.01 15.14 12.45
N ARG A 192 14.59 14.73 13.59
CA ARG A 192 15.29 15.63 14.51
C ARG A 192 16.71 15.94 14.08
N ASP A 193 17.45 14.92 13.66
CA ASP A 193 18.90 14.96 13.49
C ASP A 193 19.35 14.86 12.03
N GLY A 194 18.40 14.71 11.10
CA GLY A 194 18.67 14.52 9.67
C GLY A 194 19.00 13.06 9.28
N VAL A 195 19.08 12.85 7.98
CA VAL A 195 19.52 11.58 7.38
C VAL A 195 21.03 11.41 7.58
N SER A 196 21.47 10.18 7.83
CA SER A 196 22.89 9.81 7.86
C SER A 196 23.07 8.39 7.33
N GLU A 197 24.28 8.04 6.88
CA GLU A 197 24.60 6.72 6.33
C GLU A 197 24.23 5.58 7.31
N ASP A 198 24.59 5.72 8.59
CA ASP A 198 24.22 4.75 9.64
C ASP A 198 22.71 4.56 9.79
N ARG A 199 21.94 5.65 9.68
CA ARG A 199 20.47 5.61 9.82
C ARG A 199 19.81 4.99 8.59
N ILE A 200 20.33 5.27 7.39
CA ILE A 200 19.90 4.64 6.14
C ILE A 200 20.12 3.13 6.23
N ARG A 201 21.34 2.73 6.60
CA ARG A 201 21.69 1.30 6.75
C ARG A 201 20.79 0.60 7.78
N LEU A 202 20.58 1.21 8.94
CA LEU A 202 19.73 0.64 9.98
C LEU A 202 18.26 0.52 9.52
N LEU A 203 17.77 1.50 8.77
CA LEU A 203 16.43 1.47 8.19
C LEU A 203 16.29 0.32 7.19
N ASP A 204 17.26 0.17 6.28
CA ASP A 204 17.25 -0.89 5.27
C ASP A 204 17.34 -2.27 5.89
N ASP A 205 18.24 -2.47 6.86
CA ASP A 205 18.35 -3.73 7.61
C ASP A 205 17.02 -4.08 8.30
N LEU A 206 16.36 -3.08 8.92
CA LEU A 206 15.06 -3.27 9.56
C LEU A 206 13.97 -3.64 8.54
N CYS A 207 13.87 -2.89 7.44
CA CYS A 207 12.90 -3.12 6.37
C CYS A 207 13.08 -4.53 5.77
N ASP A 208 14.31 -4.96 5.50
CA ASP A 208 14.62 -6.29 5.00
C ASP A 208 14.19 -7.39 5.98
N VAL A 209 14.44 -7.21 7.28
CA VAL A 209 14.00 -8.16 8.31
C VAL A 209 12.48 -8.22 8.38
N MET A 210 11.78 -7.09 8.28
CA MET A 210 10.31 -7.05 8.29
C MET A 210 9.71 -7.73 7.05
N GLU A 211 10.26 -7.48 5.86
CA GLU A 211 9.83 -8.12 4.60
C GLU A 211 9.99 -9.64 4.67
N ARG A 212 11.15 -10.13 5.16
CA ARG A 212 11.49 -11.57 5.10
C ARG A 212 10.93 -12.38 6.26
N ALA A 213 10.74 -11.78 7.44
CA ALA A 213 10.39 -12.50 8.66
C ALA A 213 9.04 -12.10 9.27
N SER A 214 8.18 -11.43 8.50
CA SER A 214 6.77 -11.24 8.84
C SER A 214 5.91 -12.36 8.24
N LEU A 215 5.08 -12.99 9.07
CA LEU A 215 4.20 -14.09 8.65
C LEU A 215 2.98 -13.63 7.85
N CYS A 216 2.70 -12.32 7.79
CA CYS A 216 1.63 -11.75 6.97
C CYS A 216 2.02 -10.39 6.38
N GLN A 217 1.18 -9.89 5.49
CA GLN A 217 1.45 -8.67 4.72
C GLN A 217 1.46 -7.39 5.55
N LEU A 218 0.88 -7.36 6.76
CA LEU A 218 0.98 -6.16 7.61
C LEU A 218 2.46 -5.82 7.86
N GLY A 219 3.21 -6.74 8.46
CA GLY A 219 4.64 -6.54 8.68
C GLY A 219 5.44 -6.59 7.38
N GLY A 220 5.09 -7.50 6.46
CA GLY A 220 5.85 -7.71 5.22
C GLY A 220 5.78 -6.55 4.24
N MET A 221 4.69 -5.78 4.23
CA MET A 221 4.50 -4.64 3.32
C MET A 221 4.66 -3.29 3.99
N THR A 222 4.77 -3.20 5.32
CA THR A 222 5.06 -1.92 6.00
C THR A 222 6.32 -1.22 5.46
N PRO A 223 7.37 -1.94 5.03
CA PRO A 223 8.52 -1.32 4.36
C PRO A 223 8.22 -0.58 3.06
N ILE A 224 7.15 -0.92 2.33
CA ILE A 224 6.80 -0.31 1.04
C ILE A 224 6.51 1.21 1.17
N PRO A 225 5.56 1.67 1.99
CA PRO A 225 5.33 3.11 2.21
C PRO A 225 6.56 3.81 2.80
N VAL A 226 7.33 3.13 3.66
CA VAL A 226 8.53 3.71 4.28
C VAL A 226 9.61 4.02 3.24
N ARG A 227 9.99 3.00 2.45
CA ARG A 227 11.04 3.13 1.42
C ARG A 227 10.65 4.12 0.32
N SER A 228 9.40 4.05 -0.14
CA SER A 228 8.92 4.97 -1.18
C SER A 228 8.88 6.43 -0.70
N ALA A 229 8.46 6.69 0.54
CA ALA A 229 8.41 8.03 1.10
C ALA A 229 9.80 8.62 1.41
N LEU A 230 10.76 7.80 1.85
CA LEU A 230 12.10 8.29 2.21
C LEU A 230 13.07 8.42 1.03
N ARG A 231 12.75 7.83 -0.11
CA ARG A 231 13.59 7.88 -1.32
C ARG A 231 14.05 9.32 -1.68
N PRO A 232 13.20 10.36 -1.67
CA PRO A 232 13.65 11.73 -1.97
C PRO A 232 14.66 12.27 -0.95
N ALA A 233 14.44 12.02 0.34
CA ALA A 233 15.32 12.51 1.41
C ALA A 233 16.69 11.82 1.37
N ILE A 234 16.72 10.52 1.05
CA ILE A 234 17.95 9.74 0.87
C ILE A 234 18.72 10.22 -0.36
N ALA A 235 18.04 10.40 -1.50
CA ALA A 235 18.67 10.88 -2.72
C ALA A 235 19.30 12.28 -2.56
N ALA A 236 18.61 13.18 -1.83
CA ALA A 236 19.16 14.50 -1.51
C ALA A 236 20.44 14.39 -0.66
N PHE A 237 20.43 13.57 0.39
CA PHE A 237 21.59 13.34 1.25
C PHE A 237 22.78 12.74 0.49
N GLU A 238 22.55 11.78 -0.39
CA GLU A 238 23.59 11.18 -1.24
C GLU A 238 24.21 12.22 -2.19
N SER A 239 23.37 13.05 -2.83
CA SER A 239 23.86 14.10 -3.73
C SER A 239 24.69 15.16 -3.01
N ASP A 240 24.32 15.54 -1.78
CA ASP A 240 25.07 16.52 -0.99
C ASP A 240 26.46 15.99 -0.57
N ASN A 241 26.56 14.68 -0.27
CA ASN A 241 27.82 14.05 0.08
C ASN A 241 28.76 13.88 -1.13
N GLU A 242 28.23 13.59 -2.32
CA GLU A 242 29.04 13.53 -3.55
C GLU A 242 29.66 14.90 -3.88
N VAL A 243 28.93 15.99 -3.64
CA VAL A 243 29.42 17.35 -3.85
C VAL A 243 30.47 17.77 -2.82
N GLN A 244 30.39 17.27 -1.59
CA GLN A 244 31.37 17.57 -0.52
C GLN A 244 32.60 16.64 -0.52
N GLY A 245 32.51 15.49 -1.18
CA GLY A 245 33.57 14.47 -1.25
C GLY A 245 34.48 14.54 -2.48
N GLY A 246 34.27 15.50 -3.39
CA GLY A 246 35.11 15.79 -4.57
C GLY A 246 35.97 17.03 -4.39
#